data_AF-A0A820YR86-F1
#
_entry.id   AF-A0A820YR86-F1
#
_cell.length_a   1.000
_cell.length_b   1.000
_cell.length_c   1.000
_cell.angle_alpha   90.00
_cell.angle_beta   90.00
_cell.angle_gamma   90.00
#
_symmetry.space_group_name_H-M   'P 1'
#
loop_
_entity.id
_entity.type
_entity.pdbx_description
1 polymer ?
#
loop_
_entity_poly.entity_id
_entity_poly.type
_entity_poly.pdbx_seq_one_letter_code
_entity_poly.pdbx_strand_id
1 'polypeptide(L)'
;MARILTNDNDEIQAVEQSYDDFILGFKSDPSITILSKNSLSLLNEYAQLNGKQLSFQLISQFGQSHQPIFAVAVLLDDRQFSAALASTKREACIEAAYKVFYQLSLDARQSQRFTTRHDCTLFDHIASKILSTYRDLCVSVLLELIGCKVLAGFVLEKTDEQTFTVVSLATGNKCVGGSVLSPEGLVVHDSHAEQLARRGFIRYLYGQLECFRKNTESIFEKANNKKLALKSTIRIHFYSSFAPCGDSALFTPRDKITEAPIRDEHQLYRTAPVQGQLRSKIENGEGTIPTDSRSTIISLDAIASGKHVRHMSCSDKICRWNVLGIQGALLSNIVEPIYLHSITIGFPFHYGHLCRALCCRLQEYFNSNPLSEPYRLNHPLIGHTKLKWKEEKHRNNSSYDSLNWNINDKTIELIEPSLGKRK
;
A
#
# COMPACT_ATOMS: atom_id res chain seq x y z
N MET A 1 30.16 42.31 -22.25
CA MET A 1 30.84 42.37 -20.93
C MET A 1 29.82 42.81 -19.89
N ALA A 2 29.85 42.18 -18.70
CA ALA A 2 28.98 42.34 -17.51
C ALA A 2 27.51 41.84 -17.72
N ARG A 3 27.12 40.62 -17.29
CA ARG A 3 26.94 40.05 -15.93
C ARG A 3 26.11 40.93 -14.99
N ILE A 4 24.84 40.57 -14.83
CA ILE A 4 24.06 40.75 -13.60
C ILE A 4 23.62 39.35 -13.18
N LEU A 5 24.25 38.86 -12.12
CA LEU A 5 23.88 37.67 -11.35
C LEU A 5 23.20 38.19 -10.08
N THR A 6 21.92 37.88 -9.90
CA THR A 6 21.13 38.00 -8.66
C THR A 6 19.93 37.05 -8.86
N ASN A 7 19.52 36.14 -7.98
CA ASN A 7 19.99 35.70 -6.67
C ASN A 7 19.38 34.29 -6.48
N ASP A 8 20.04 33.24 -6.99
CA ASP A 8 19.57 31.85 -6.86
C ASP A 8 19.88 31.23 -5.47
N ASN A 9 20.61 31.96 -4.62
CA ASN A 9 21.04 31.45 -3.30
C ASN A 9 19.96 31.57 -2.21
N ASP A 10 19.03 32.52 -2.33
CA ASP A 10 17.99 32.72 -1.31
C ASP A 10 16.86 31.67 -1.41
N GLU A 11 16.54 31.20 -2.63
CA GLU A 11 15.58 30.11 -2.84
C GLU A 11 16.16 28.73 -2.46
N ILE A 12 17.46 28.51 -2.69
CA ILE A 12 18.15 27.27 -2.28
C ILE A 12 18.27 27.23 -0.75
N GLN A 13 18.60 28.34 -0.08
CA GLN A 13 18.61 28.39 1.39
C GLN A 13 17.23 28.22 2.01
N ALA A 14 16.15 28.70 1.39
CA ALA A 14 14.78 28.50 1.87
C ALA A 14 14.31 27.03 1.71
N VAL A 15 14.73 26.35 0.64
CA VAL A 15 14.47 24.92 0.43
C VAL A 15 15.31 24.05 1.35
N GLU A 16 16.58 24.41 1.62
CA GLU A 16 17.45 23.71 2.57
C GLU A 16 17.01 23.92 4.03
N GLN A 17 16.60 25.13 4.44
CA GLN A 17 15.99 25.37 5.77
C GLN A 17 14.66 24.63 5.93
N SER A 18 13.82 24.59 4.88
CA SER A 18 12.60 23.76 4.89
C SER A 18 12.93 22.26 4.95
N TYR A 19 14.08 21.82 4.43
CA TYR A 19 14.55 20.43 4.51
C TYR A 19 15.10 20.11 5.91
N ASP A 20 15.82 21.04 6.54
CA ASP A 20 16.38 20.88 7.88
C ASP A 20 15.30 20.98 8.97
N ASP A 21 14.32 21.87 8.83
CA ASP A 21 13.12 21.89 9.70
C ASP A 21 12.22 20.65 9.47
N PHE A 22 12.21 20.10 8.26
CA PHE A 22 11.55 18.83 7.92
C PHE A 22 12.29 17.61 8.50
N ILE A 23 13.62 17.65 8.62
CA ILE A 23 14.46 16.65 9.31
C ILE A 23 14.32 16.77 10.85
N LEU A 24 14.14 17.97 11.39
CA LEU A 24 13.89 18.16 12.83
C LEU A 24 12.50 17.69 13.24
N GLY A 25 11.49 17.81 12.37
CA GLY A 25 10.15 17.24 12.56
C GLY A 25 10.11 15.69 12.57
N PHE A 26 11.10 15.01 11.99
CA PHE A 26 11.22 13.54 11.98
C PHE A 26 11.54 12.91 13.33
N LYS A 27 11.91 13.70 14.35
CA LYS A 27 12.18 13.17 15.71
C LYS A 27 10.93 12.79 16.49
N SER A 28 9.72 12.94 15.92
CA SER A 28 8.45 12.81 16.64
C SER A 28 7.62 11.54 16.34
N ASP A 29 8.09 10.61 15.49
CA ASP A 29 7.43 9.31 15.31
C ASP A 29 8.15 8.20 16.11
N PRO A 30 7.65 7.82 17.29
CA PRO A 30 8.30 6.83 18.15
C PRO A 30 8.49 5.47 17.45
N SER A 31 7.63 5.09 16.49
CA SER A 31 7.73 3.81 15.76
C SER A 31 9.00 3.72 14.90
N ILE A 32 9.49 4.86 14.40
CA ILE A 32 10.64 4.96 13.49
C ILE A 32 11.94 5.13 14.27
N THR A 33 11.90 5.78 15.43
CA THR A 33 13.06 5.93 16.31
C THR A 33 13.47 4.57 16.92
N ILE A 34 12.49 3.69 17.24
CA ILE A 34 12.70 2.30 17.74
C ILE A 34 13.58 1.43 16.84
N LEU A 35 13.47 1.60 15.53
CA LEU A 35 14.14 0.72 14.56
C LEU A 35 15.55 1.18 14.17
N SER A 36 15.95 2.40 14.57
CA SER A 36 17.28 2.96 14.21
C SER A 36 18.19 3.22 15.42
N LYS A 37 17.67 3.23 16.65
CA LYS A 37 18.43 3.41 17.89
C LYS A 37 18.11 2.31 18.90
N ASN A 38 19.10 1.96 19.73
CA ASN A 38 18.93 1.08 20.88
C ASN A 38 17.72 1.52 21.74
N SER A 39 16.78 0.61 22.05
CA SER A 39 15.54 0.91 22.79
C SER A 39 15.80 1.60 24.14
N LEU A 40 16.95 1.33 24.75
CA LEU A 40 17.42 2.05 25.94
C LEU A 40 17.68 3.53 25.66
N SER A 41 18.37 3.84 24.56
CA SER A 41 18.69 5.22 24.16
C SER A 41 17.43 6.02 23.86
N LEU A 42 16.40 5.39 23.32
CA LEU A 42 15.13 6.04 22.97
C LEU A 42 14.30 6.40 24.19
N LEU A 43 14.20 5.45 25.12
CA LEU A 43 13.49 5.72 26.36
C LEU A 43 14.22 6.76 27.20
N ASN A 44 15.57 6.75 27.18
CA ASN A 44 16.39 7.82 27.79
C ASN A 44 16.14 9.19 27.14
N GLU A 45 16.14 9.26 25.81
CA GLU A 45 15.87 10.50 25.06
C GLU A 45 14.45 11.03 25.35
N TYR A 46 13.46 10.14 25.40
CA TYR A 46 12.09 10.48 25.79
C TYR A 46 12.01 11.06 27.20
N ALA A 47 12.68 10.41 28.17
CA ALA A 47 12.68 10.87 29.55
C ALA A 47 13.33 12.26 29.68
N GLN A 48 14.47 12.48 29.04
CA GLN A 48 15.17 13.76 29.03
C GLN A 48 14.33 14.88 28.40
N LEU A 49 13.71 14.64 27.23
CA LEU A 49 12.89 15.64 26.54
C LEU A 49 11.63 16.03 27.33
N ASN A 50 11.10 15.11 28.12
CA ASN A 50 9.89 15.34 28.92
C ASN A 50 10.20 15.70 30.39
N GLY A 51 11.47 15.92 30.73
CA GLY A 51 11.89 16.25 32.09
C GLY A 51 11.61 15.16 33.14
N LYS A 52 11.53 13.89 32.72
CA LYS A 52 11.21 12.74 33.56
C LYS A 52 12.46 12.01 34.05
N GLN A 53 12.41 11.47 35.27
CA GLN A 53 13.46 10.65 35.84
C GLN A 53 13.29 9.19 35.41
N LEU A 54 14.26 8.64 34.66
CA LEU A 54 14.23 7.24 34.21
C LEU A 54 15.20 6.37 35.00
N SER A 55 14.75 5.21 35.47
CA SER A 55 15.62 4.18 36.05
C SER A 55 15.17 2.76 35.70
N PHE A 56 16.11 1.82 35.74
CA PHE A 56 15.88 0.39 35.49
C PHE A 56 16.16 -0.39 36.78
N GLN A 57 15.15 -1.06 37.30
CA GLN A 57 15.24 -1.82 38.55
C GLN A 57 15.18 -3.32 38.27
N LEU A 58 16.18 -4.05 38.77
CA LEU A 58 16.12 -5.50 38.82
C LEU A 58 15.15 -5.89 39.95
N ILE A 59 14.01 -6.47 39.59
CA ILE A 59 12.96 -6.87 40.51
C ILE A 59 13.28 -8.23 41.12
N SER A 60 13.74 -9.16 40.29
CA SER A 60 14.14 -10.50 40.75
C SER A 60 15.07 -11.16 39.76
N GLN A 61 15.82 -12.15 40.25
CA GLN A 61 16.60 -13.08 39.45
C GLN A 61 16.27 -14.48 39.93
N PHE A 62 15.94 -15.38 39.01
CA PHE A 62 15.57 -16.77 39.32
C PHE A 62 16.02 -17.70 38.18
N GLY A 63 15.91 -19.01 38.38
CA GLY A 63 16.40 -20.02 37.43
C GLY A 63 17.71 -20.66 37.87
N GLN A 64 18.16 -21.66 37.10
CA GLN A 64 19.38 -22.40 37.42
C GLN A 64 20.62 -21.55 37.11
N SER A 65 21.75 -21.78 37.79
CA SER A 65 22.97 -20.97 37.62
C SER A 65 23.45 -20.90 36.15
N HIS A 66 23.21 -21.94 35.36
CA HIS A 66 23.54 -22.01 33.94
C HIS A 66 22.42 -21.54 32.99
N GLN A 67 21.25 -21.18 33.52
CA GLN A 67 20.09 -20.61 32.80
C GLN A 67 19.33 -19.61 33.69
N PRO A 68 19.95 -18.46 34.03
CA PRO A 68 19.30 -17.44 34.84
C PRO A 68 18.26 -16.67 34.04
N ILE A 69 17.21 -16.21 34.72
CA ILE A 69 16.18 -15.32 34.21
C ILE A 69 16.20 -14.05 35.07
N PHE A 70 16.33 -12.90 34.42
CA PHE A 70 16.34 -11.59 35.03
C PHE A 70 15.02 -10.88 34.76
N ALA A 71 14.35 -10.43 35.83
CA ALA A 71 13.15 -9.62 35.74
C ALA A 71 13.49 -8.14 35.99
N VAL A 72 13.42 -7.32 34.94
CA VAL A 72 13.74 -5.89 35.03
C VAL A 72 12.49 -5.06 34.76
N ALA A 73 12.18 -4.13 35.66
CA ALA A 73 11.14 -3.12 35.47
C ALA A 73 11.78 -1.76 35.17
N VAL A 74 11.01 -0.94 34.45
CA VAL A 74 11.33 0.47 34.19
C VAL A 74 10.52 1.32 35.16
N LEU A 75 11.19 2.27 35.80
CA LEU A 75 10.55 3.35 36.56
C LEU A 75 10.76 4.65 35.81
N LEU A 76 9.66 5.36 35.57
CA LEU A 76 9.66 6.69 34.97
C LEU A 76 8.90 7.62 35.92
N ASP A 77 9.63 8.54 36.56
CA ASP A 77 9.21 9.26 37.77
C ASP A 77 8.71 8.25 38.83
N ASP A 78 7.48 8.40 39.32
CA ASP A 78 6.84 7.49 40.28
C ASP A 78 6.07 6.33 39.63
N ARG A 79 6.07 6.22 38.29
CA ARG A 79 5.32 5.17 37.57
C ARG A 79 6.23 3.98 37.26
N GLN A 80 5.97 2.85 37.94
CA GLN A 80 6.58 1.57 37.62
C GLN A 80 5.80 0.83 36.52
N PHE A 81 6.50 0.32 35.53
CA PHE A 81 5.94 -0.47 34.43
C PHE A 81 6.18 -1.97 34.62
N SER A 82 5.45 -2.78 33.85
CA SER A 82 5.56 -4.25 33.89
C SER A 82 6.98 -4.71 33.59
N ALA A 83 7.48 -5.66 34.39
CA ALA A 83 8.83 -6.19 34.23
C ALA A 83 8.96 -7.04 32.94
N ALA A 84 10.10 -6.93 32.28
CA ALA A 84 10.50 -7.83 31.20
C ALA A 84 11.44 -8.92 31.72
N LEU A 85 11.33 -10.10 31.14
CA LEU A 85 12.12 -11.29 31.49
C LEU A 85 13.10 -11.57 30.36
N ALA A 86 14.38 -11.81 30.68
CA ALA A 86 15.36 -12.29 29.72
C ALA A 86 16.49 -13.09 30.38
N SER A 87 17.27 -13.79 29.56
CA SER A 87 18.45 -14.57 29.95
C SER A 87 19.60 -13.73 30.52
N THR A 88 19.65 -12.45 30.19
CA THR A 88 20.64 -11.51 30.73
C THR A 88 19.98 -10.23 31.24
N LYS A 89 20.58 -9.60 32.25
CA LYS A 89 20.11 -8.30 32.76
C LYS A 89 20.02 -7.24 31.67
N ARG A 90 20.97 -7.24 30.71
CA ARG A 90 21.01 -6.27 29.61
C ARG A 90 19.85 -6.46 28.63
N GLU A 91 19.54 -7.69 28.23
CA GLU A 91 18.40 -8.00 27.37
C GLU A 91 17.08 -7.67 28.07
N ALA A 92 16.96 -7.97 29.37
CA ALA A 92 15.79 -7.62 30.15
C ALA A 92 15.58 -6.10 30.22
N CYS A 93 16.66 -5.30 30.32
CA CYS A 93 16.56 -3.84 30.24
C CYS A 93 16.10 -3.36 28.85
N ILE A 94 16.63 -3.94 27.77
CA ILE A 94 16.25 -3.56 26.39
C ILE A 94 14.78 -3.86 26.14
N GLU A 95 14.32 -5.05 26.54
CA GLU A 95 12.92 -5.46 26.39
C GLU A 95 11.96 -4.66 27.27
N ALA A 96 12.36 -4.36 28.50
CA ALA A 96 11.59 -3.48 29.37
C ALA A 96 11.48 -2.07 28.75
N ALA A 97 12.58 -1.55 28.21
CA ALA A 97 12.59 -0.24 27.55
C ALA A 97 11.68 -0.21 26.31
N TYR A 98 11.72 -1.26 25.49
CA TYR A 98 10.85 -1.39 24.32
C TYR A 98 9.37 -1.38 24.71
N LYS A 99 8.97 -2.24 25.66
CA LYS A 99 7.57 -2.33 26.12
C LYS A 99 7.05 -1.00 26.68
N VAL A 100 7.85 -0.32 27.50
CA VAL A 100 7.46 0.96 28.09
C VAL A 100 7.37 2.05 27.03
N PHE A 101 8.36 2.17 26.16
CA PHE A 101 8.34 3.17 25.11
C PHE A 101 7.18 2.95 24.13
N TYR A 102 6.88 1.70 23.78
CA TYR A 102 5.72 1.31 22.98
C TYR A 102 4.40 1.70 23.67
N GLN A 103 4.25 1.38 24.96
CA GLN A 103 3.07 1.72 25.74
C GLN A 103 2.87 3.24 25.86
N LEU A 104 3.92 4.00 26.18
CA LEU A 104 3.87 5.47 26.23
C LEU A 104 3.50 6.08 24.88
N SER A 105 3.91 5.46 23.78
CA SER A 105 3.55 5.86 22.42
C SER A 105 2.08 5.59 22.10
N LEU A 106 1.53 4.48 22.60
CA LEU A 106 0.09 4.18 22.50
C LEU A 106 -0.75 5.13 23.37
N ASP A 107 -0.32 5.40 24.60
CA ASP A 107 -0.97 6.33 25.54
C ASP A 107 -1.00 7.74 24.93
N ALA A 108 0.09 8.21 24.32
CA ALA A 108 0.14 9.49 23.61
C ALA A 108 -0.83 9.55 22.41
N ARG A 109 -1.02 8.43 21.70
CA ARG A 109 -2.00 8.31 20.60
C ARG A 109 -3.45 8.30 21.09
N GLN A 110 -3.71 7.80 22.29
CA GLN A 110 -5.05 7.84 22.91
C GLN A 110 -5.38 9.24 23.45
N SER A 111 -4.41 9.94 24.05
CA SER A 111 -4.59 11.33 24.50
C SER A 111 -4.74 12.33 23.35
N GLN A 112 -4.25 12.01 22.15
CA GLN A 112 -4.51 12.78 20.92
C GLN A 112 -5.88 12.52 20.27
N ARG A 113 -6.74 11.66 20.84
CA ARG A 113 -8.11 11.42 20.33
C ARG A 113 -9.15 12.49 20.72
N PHE A 114 -8.77 13.52 21.49
CA PHE A 114 -9.65 14.62 21.89
C PHE A 114 -9.13 16.02 21.49
N THR A 115 -8.52 16.14 20.31
CA THR A 115 -8.50 17.42 19.59
C THR A 115 -9.11 17.21 18.21
N THR A 116 -10.15 17.96 17.94
CA THR A 116 -10.94 17.95 16.71
C THR A 116 -10.06 18.13 15.47
N ARG A 117 -9.80 17.06 14.70
CA ARG A 117 -9.14 17.16 13.38
C ARG A 117 -10.19 17.39 12.30
N HIS A 118 -10.39 18.65 11.94
CA HIS A 118 -11.27 19.05 10.84
C HIS A 118 -10.70 18.83 9.42
N ASP A 119 -9.50 18.26 9.25
CA ASP A 119 -8.82 18.15 7.93
C ASP A 119 -8.30 16.74 7.55
N CYS A 120 -8.97 15.66 7.96
CA CYS A 120 -8.63 14.31 7.47
C CYS A 120 -9.49 13.95 6.26
N THR A 121 -8.87 13.84 5.07
CA THR A 121 -9.61 13.46 3.85
C THR A 121 -9.99 11.97 3.88
N LEU A 122 -10.98 11.57 3.07
CA LEU A 122 -11.30 10.15 2.83
C LEU A 122 -10.04 9.36 2.44
N PHE A 123 -9.19 9.95 1.59
CA PHE A 123 -7.96 9.35 1.09
C PHE A 123 -6.93 9.12 2.22
N ASP A 124 -6.81 10.07 3.16
CA ASP A 124 -5.98 9.92 4.36
C ASP A 124 -6.52 8.83 5.30
N HIS A 125 -7.84 8.73 5.45
CA HIS A 125 -8.45 7.67 6.25
C HIS A 125 -8.16 6.28 5.67
N ILE A 126 -8.36 6.11 4.35
CA ILE A 126 -8.07 4.85 3.63
C ILE A 126 -6.59 4.48 3.79
N ALA A 127 -5.68 5.44 3.52
CA ALA A 127 -4.25 5.21 3.65
C ALA A 127 -3.87 4.86 5.10
N SER A 128 -4.45 5.52 6.10
CA SER A 128 -4.19 5.23 7.51
C SER A 128 -4.55 3.79 7.87
N LYS A 129 -5.72 3.31 7.42
CA LYS A 129 -6.15 1.91 7.63
C LYS A 129 -5.18 0.92 7.01
N ILE A 130 -4.80 1.12 5.75
CA ILE A 130 -3.87 0.25 5.03
C ILE A 130 -2.49 0.21 5.72
N LEU A 131 -1.94 1.38 6.05
CA LEU A 131 -0.64 1.48 6.70
C LEU A 131 -0.64 0.86 8.11
N SER A 132 -1.73 1.03 8.87
CA SER A 132 -1.86 0.38 10.19
C SER A 132 -1.91 -1.14 10.04
N THR A 133 -2.77 -1.66 9.16
CA THR A 133 -2.89 -3.11 8.93
C THR A 133 -1.58 -3.72 8.44
N TYR A 134 -0.86 -3.03 7.55
CA TYR A 134 0.48 -3.48 7.12
C TYR A 134 1.44 -3.64 8.30
N ARG A 135 1.55 -2.61 9.15
CA ARG A 135 2.45 -2.64 10.32
C ARG A 135 2.08 -3.76 11.29
N ASP A 136 0.79 -3.93 11.57
CA ASP A 136 0.31 -4.97 12.48
C ASP A 136 0.66 -6.38 11.94
N LEU A 137 0.51 -6.59 10.63
CA LEU A 137 0.89 -7.84 9.96
C LEU A 137 2.41 -8.08 10.02
N CYS A 138 3.24 -7.07 9.75
CA CYS A 138 4.70 -7.20 9.81
C CYS A 138 5.18 -7.55 11.23
N VAL A 139 4.62 -6.90 12.25
CA VAL A 139 4.93 -7.20 13.67
C VAL A 139 4.54 -8.63 14.02
N SER A 140 3.38 -9.11 13.56
CA SER A 140 2.88 -10.45 13.89
C SER A 140 3.76 -11.60 13.38
N VAL A 141 4.58 -11.36 12.35
CA VAL A 141 5.43 -12.38 11.73
C VAL A 141 6.92 -12.15 12.04
N LEU A 142 7.26 -11.22 12.94
CA LEU A 142 8.64 -10.82 13.28
C LEU A 142 9.51 -10.60 12.04
N LEU A 143 8.89 -10.12 10.97
CA LEU A 143 9.61 -9.82 9.76
C LEU A 143 10.44 -8.57 10.02
N GLU A 144 11.75 -8.75 10.19
CA GLU A 144 12.71 -7.67 10.05
C GLU A 144 12.57 -7.11 8.63
N LEU A 145 11.75 -6.07 8.49
CA LEU A 145 11.66 -5.16 7.35
C LEU A 145 11.87 -5.90 6.02
N ILE A 146 10.86 -6.68 5.59
CA ILE A 146 10.79 -7.09 4.18
C ILE A 146 10.82 -5.79 3.41
N GLY A 147 11.96 -5.51 2.77
CA GLY A 147 12.06 -4.32 2.00
C GLY A 147 10.95 -4.34 0.95
N CYS A 148 10.20 -3.26 0.84
CA CYS A 148 9.02 -3.23 0.00
C CYS A 148 8.93 -1.87 -0.67
N LYS A 149 8.98 -1.89 -2.01
CA LYS A 149 8.90 -0.68 -2.81
C LYS A 149 7.49 -0.11 -2.81
N VAL A 150 6.52 -0.94 -3.18
CA VAL A 150 5.13 -0.53 -3.36
C VAL A 150 4.24 -1.34 -2.42
N LEU A 151 3.28 -0.66 -1.81
CA LEU A 151 2.22 -1.22 -0.97
C LEU A 151 0.89 -0.87 -1.62
N ALA A 152 0.00 -1.85 -1.74
CA ALA A 152 -1.36 -1.62 -2.25
C ALA A 152 -2.37 -2.43 -1.45
N GLY A 153 -3.63 -2.03 -1.49
CA GLY A 153 -4.69 -2.79 -0.82
C GLY A 153 -6.09 -2.29 -1.11
N PHE A 154 -7.06 -3.08 -0.68
CA PHE A 154 -8.49 -2.85 -0.84
C PHE A 154 -9.12 -2.65 0.54
N VAL A 155 -9.91 -1.59 0.66
CA VAL A 155 -10.70 -1.25 1.85
C VAL A 155 -12.18 -1.33 1.48
N LEU A 156 -12.94 -2.04 2.31
CA LEU A 156 -14.39 -2.09 2.26
C LEU A 156 -14.94 -1.00 3.17
N GLU A 157 -15.81 -0.14 2.65
CA GLU A 157 -16.64 0.78 3.44
C GLU A 157 -18.06 0.22 3.50
N LYS A 158 -18.58 0.09 4.72
CA LYS A 158 -20.02 -0.10 4.96
C LYS A 158 -20.61 1.24 5.34
N THR A 159 -21.38 1.86 4.44
CA THR A 159 -21.84 3.24 4.58
C THR A 159 -22.89 3.42 5.66
N ASP A 160 -23.68 2.38 5.92
CA ASP A 160 -24.69 2.30 6.96
C ASP A 160 -24.07 2.20 8.37
N GLU A 161 -22.99 1.44 8.51
CA GLU A 161 -22.24 1.31 9.76
C GLU A 161 -21.13 2.37 9.93
N GLN A 162 -20.80 3.11 8.86
CA GLN A 162 -19.66 4.02 8.76
C GLN A 162 -18.32 3.36 9.12
N THR A 163 -18.17 2.08 8.75
CA THR A 163 -16.96 1.29 9.05
C THR A 163 -16.09 1.11 7.82
N PHE A 164 -14.76 1.14 8.03
CA PHE A 164 -13.74 0.90 7.01
C PHE A 164 -12.86 -0.28 7.42
N THR A 165 -12.85 -1.32 6.59
CA THR A 165 -12.14 -2.58 6.86
C THR A 165 -11.18 -2.90 5.72
N VAL A 166 -9.90 -3.11 6.03
CA VAL A 166 -8.94 -3.60 5.04
C VAL A 166 -9.23 -5.07 4.76
N VAL A 167 -9.57 -5.40 3.52
CA VAL A 167 -9.95 -6.76 3.12
C VAL A 167 -8.85 -7.48 2.34
N SER A 168 -7.93 -6.74 1.71
CA SER A 168 -6.75 -7.31 1.08
C SER A 168 -5.61 -6.29 1.01
N LEU A 169 -4.39 -6.78 1.10
CA LEU A 169 -3.17 -5.98 1.10
C LEU A 169 -2.04 -6.77 0.44
N ALA A 170 -1.16 -6.08 -0.28
CA ALA A 170 0.03 -6.70 -0.85
C ALA A 170 1.17 -5.70 -1.04
N THR A 171 2.40 -6.23 -1.14
CA THR A 171 3.59 -5.50 -1.57
C THR A 171 4.20 -6.15 -2.81
N GLY A 172 4.99 -5.40 -3.57
CA GLY A 172 5.78 -5.93 -4.67
C GLY A 172 5.86 -5.03 -5.89
N ASN A 173 6.83 -5.30 -6.75
CA ASN A 173 7.17 -4.43 -7.89
C ASN A 173 7.84 -5.17 -9.06
N LYS A 174 7.66 -6.50 -9.15
CA LYS A 174 8.30 -7.35 -10.16
C LYS A 174 7.29 -8.29 -10.84
N CYS A 175 7.65 -8.77 -12.02
CA CYS A 175 6.92 -9.80 -12.76
C CYS A 175 7.87 -10.95 -13.07
N VAL A 176 7.30 -12.13 -13.34
CA VAL A 176 8.11 -13.30 -13.74
C VAL A 176 8.59 -13.15 -15.18
N GLY A 177 9.77 -13.72 -15.46
CA GLY A 177 10.31 -13.85 -16.81
C GLY A 177 9.68 -14.98 -17.61
N GLY A 178 10.03 -15.08 -18.89
CA GLY A 178 9.50 -16.10 -19.80
C GLY A 178 9.85 -17.54 -19.44
N SER A 179 11.01 -17.75 -18.83
CA SER A 179 11.54 -19.07 -18.51
C SER A 179 10.75 -19.84 -17.45
N VAL A 180 9.92 -19.16 -16.66
CA VAL A 180 9.15 -19.76 -15.56
C VAL A 180 7.64 -19.78 -15.81
N LEU A 181 7.20 -19.37 -17.01
CA LEU A 181 5.79 -19.50 -17.38
C LEU A 181 5.38 -20.98 -17.41
N SER A 182 4.18 -21.26 -16.90
CA SER A 182 3.65 -22.62 -16.76
C SER A 182 2.21 -22.67 -17.29
N PRO A 183 1.88 -23.64 -18.18
CA PRO A 183 0.52 -23.81 -18.67
C PRO A 183 -0.46 -24.33 -17.61
N GLU A 184 0.04 -24.87 -16.49
CA GLU A 184 -0.77 -25.43 -15.39
C GLU A 184 -1.42 -24.35 -14.50
N GLY A 185 -1.07 -23.07 -14.69
CA GLY A 185 -1.65 -21.97 -13.91
C GLY A 185 -1.14 -21.89 -12.47
N LEU A 186 0.04 -22.45 -12.19
CA LEU A 186 0.65 -22.51 -10.85
C LEU A 186 1.60 -21.34 -10.54
N VAL A 187 1.74 -20.38 -11.46
CA VAL A 187 2.70 -19.29 -11.37
C VAL A 187 1.98 -17.95 -11.35
N VAL A 188 2.33 -17.10 -10.39
CA VAL A 188 1.88 -15.71 -10.34
C VAL A 188 2.71 -14.89 -11.30
N HIS A 189 2.11 -14.51 -12.43
CA HIS A 189 2.83 -13.81 -13.49
C HIS A 189 3.28 -12.38 -13.12
N ASP A 190 2.45 -11.68 -12.35
CA ASP A 190 2.65 -10.28 -12.01
C ASP A 190 2.47 -10.09 -10.51
N SER A 191 3.60 -9.83 -9.84
CA SER A 191 3.71 -9.65 -8.40
C SER A 191 3.83 -8.16 -8.03
N HIS A 192 3.38 -7.25 -8.88
CA HIS A 192 3.20 -5.87 -8.45
C HIS A 192 2.09 -5.79 -7.39
N ALA A 193 2.30 -4.94 -6.38
CA ALA A 193 1.43 -4.80 -5.23
C ALA A 193 -0.06 -4.64 -5.62
N GLU A 194 -0.35 -3.81 -6.62
CA GLU A 194 -1.73 -3.55 -7.05
C GLU A 194 -2.40 -4.82 -7.59
N GLN A 195 -1.65 -5.65 -8.30
CA GLN A 195 -2.15 -6.88 -8.92
C GLN A 195 -2.33 -7.99 -7.89
N LEU A 196 -1.39 -8.13 -6.96
CA LEU A 196 -1.49 -9.08 -5.85
C LEU A 196 -2.65 -8.72 -4.92
N ALA A 197 -2.77 -7.45 -4.53
CA ALA A 197 -3.87 -6.96 -3.71
C ALA A 197 -5.23 -7.26 -4.35
N ARG A 198 -5.35 -7.13 -5.68
CA ARG A 198 -6.58 -7.51 -6.38
C ARG A 198 -6.82 -9.02 -6.33
N ARG A 199 -5.79 -9.85 -6.46
CA ARG A 199 -5.92 -11.31 -6.36
C ARG A 199 -6.36 -11.73 -4.96
N GLY A 200 -5.81 -11.11 -3.91
CA GLY A 200 -6.27 -11.28 -2.54
C GLY A 200 -7.72 -10.80 -2.35
N PHE A 201 -8.09 -9.68 -2.96
CA PHE A 201 -9.48 -9.20 -2.95
C PHE A 201 -10.45 -10.19 -3.64
N ILE A 202 -10.05 -10.81 -4.76
CA ILE A 202 -10.85 -11.86 -5.42
C ILE A 202 -11.06 -13.07 -4.49
N ARG A 203 -10.02 -13.47 -3.72
CA ARG A 203 -10.17 -14.52 -2.69
C ARG A 203 -11.17 -14.11 -1.60
N TYR A 204 -11.14 -12.85 -1.18
CA TYR A 204 -12.14 -12.31 -0.26
C TYR A 204 -13.55 -12.40 -0.84
N LEU A 205 -13.76 -12.06 -2.12
CA LEU A 205 -15.07 -12.20 -2.78
C LEU A 205 -15.58 -13.65 -2.78
N TYR A 206 -14.72 -14.64 -3.06
CA TYR A 206 -15.11 -16.05 -2.93
C TYR A 206 -15.52 -16.41 -1.50
N GLY A 207 -14.82 -15.90 -0.49
CA GLY A 207 -15.23 -16.05 0.91
C GLY A 207 -16.62 -15.46 1.18
N GLN A 208 -16.92 -14.30 0.60
CA GLN A 208 -18.23 -13.66 0.72
C GLN A 208 -19.35 -14.41 -0.01
N LEU A 209 -19.05 -15.11 -1.12
CA LEU A 209 -19.98 -16.03 -1.77
C LEU A 209 -20.30 -17.24 -0.87
N GLU A 210 -19.29 -17.78 -0.17
CA GLU A 210 -19.51 -18.85 0.80
C GLU A 210 -20.35 -18.38 1.99
N CYS A 211 -20.13 -17.17 2.49
CA CYS A 211 -21.00 -16.57 3.49
C CYS A 211 -22.46 -16.46 3.01
N PHE A 212 -22.66 -15.96 1.78
CA PHE A 212 -23.98 -15.86 1.18
C PHE A 212 -24.65 -17.24 1.07
N ARG A 213 -23.92 -18.24 0.58
CA ARG A 213 -24.41 -19.62 0.44
C ARG A 213 -24.79 -20.26 1.77
N LYS A 214 -24.08 -19.93 2.85
CA LYS A 214 -24.34 -20.42 4.22
C LYS A 214 -25.38 -19.58 4.98
N ASN A 215 -25.97 -18.56 4.34
CA ASN A 215 -26.85 -17.58 4.98
C ASN A 215 -26.21 -16.89 6.21
N THR A 216 -24.90 -16.67 6.19
CA THR A 216 -24.19 -15.81 7.15
C THR A 216 -24.00 -14.42 6.56
N GLU A 217 -23.44 -13.50 7.34
CA GLU A 217 -23.20 -12.12 6.89
C GLU A 217 -22.33 -12.07 5.63
N SER A 218 -22.89 -11.52 4.55
CA SER A 218 -22.24 -11.36 3.24
C SER A 218 -22.44 -9.94 2.71
N ILE A 219 -21.48 -9.47 1.92
CA ILE A 219 -21.58 -8.21 1.15
C ILE A 219 -22.50 -8.31 -0.08
N PHE A 220 -22.94 -9.52 -0.44
CA PHE A 220 -23.76 -9.76 -1.61
C PHE A 220 -25.25 -9.84 -1.30
N GLU A 221 -26.08 -9.48 -2.28
CA GLU A 221 -27.52 -9.67 -2.30
C GLU A 221 -27.99 -10.20 -3.66
N LYS A 222 -29.21 -10.73 -3.75
CA LYS A 222 -29.74 -11.26 -5.02
C LYS A 222 -30.05 -10.10 -5.98
N ALA A 223 -29.56 -10.20 -7.21
CA ALA A 223 -29.90 -9.29 -8.29
C ALA A 223 -31.07 -9.84 -9.14
N ASN A 224 -31.66 -8.97 -9.97
CA ASN A 224 -32.83 -9.31 -10.80
C ASN A 224 -32.54 -10.35 -11.89
N ASN A 225 -31.26 -10.54 -12.26
CA ASN A 225 -30.80 -11.36 -13.39
C ASN A 225 -30.26 -12.74 -12.96
N LYS A 226 -30.69 -13.28 -11.82
CA LYS A 226 -30.18 -14.54 -11.21
C LYS A 226 -28.70 -14.51 -10.80
N LYS A 227 -28.02 -13.37 -10.92
CA LYS A 227 -26.70 -13.14 -10.32
C LYS A 227 -26.84 -12.53 -8.93
N LEU A 228 -25.70 -12.35 -8.27
CA LEU A 228 -25.61 -11.55 -7.06
C LEU A 228 -25.05 -10.16 -7.38
N ALA A 229 -25.57 -9.14 -6.71
CA ALA A 229 -25.04 -7.79 -6.74
C ALA A 229 -24.36 -7.48 -5.41
N LEU A 230 -23.41 -6.54 -5.45
CA LEU A 230 -22.88 -5.94 -4.24
C LEU A 230 -24.01 -5.13 -3.57
N LYS A 231 -24.19 -5.27 -2.25
CA LYS A 231 -25.16 -4.46 -1.51
C LYS A 231 -24.92 -2.97 -1.71
N SER A 232 -25.99 -2.19 -1.83
CA SER A 232 -25.93 -0.74 -2.03
C SER A 232 -25.22 0.03 -0.90
N THR A 233 -25.14 -0.55 0.30
CA THR A 233 -24.42 0.02 1.45
C THR A 233 -22.91 -0.23 1.42
N ILE A 234 -22.39 -0.92 0.40
CA ILE A 234 -20.98 -1.30 0.33
C ILE A 234 -20.26 -0.49 -0.75
N ARG A 235 -19.14 0.13 -0.36
CA ARG A 235 -18.21 0.79 -1.27
C ARG A 235 -16.83 0.14 -1.17
N ILE A 236 -16.12 0.11 -2.30
CA ILE A 236 -14.80 -0.50 -2.39
C ILE A 236 -13.79 0.56 -2.76
N HIS A 237 -12.77 0.71 -1.94
CA HIS A 237 -11.70 1.69 -2.13
C HIS A 237 -10.39 0.96 -2.38
N PHE A 238 -9.61 1.49 -3.31
CA PHE A 238 -8.28 0.98 -3.61
C PHE A 238 -7.21 1.98 -3.17
N TYR A 239 -6.13 1.48 -2.58
CA TYR A 239 -4.95 2.25 -2.23
C TYR A 239 -3.74 1.72 -2.97
N SER A 240 -2.88 2.61 -3.46
CA SER A 240 -1.52 2.31 -3.89
C SER A 240 -0.56 3.37 -3.35
N SER A 241 0.51 2.95 -2.68
CA SER A 241 1.53 3.86 -2.16
C SER A 241 2.27 4.57 -3.26
N PHE A 242 2.33 3.97 -4.47
CA PHE A 242 2.83 4.62 -5.66
C PHE A 242 1.82 4.74 -6.79
N ALA A 243 1.98 5.76 -7.64
CA ALA A 243 1.26 5.83 -8.91
C ALA A 243 1.48 4.53 -9.70
N PRO A 244 0.43 3.88 -10.22
CA PRO A 244 0.56 2.62 -10.94
C PRO A 244 1.54 2.74 -12.11
N CYS A 245 2.42 1.75 -12.28
CA CYS A 245 3.36 1.77 -13.40
C CYS A 245 2.61 1.85 -14.74
N GLY A 246 3.17 2.58 -15.71
CA GLY A 246 2.55 2.82 -17.01
C GLY A 246 2.19 4.29 -17.21
N ASP A 247 1.04 4.55 -17.83
CA ASP A 247 0.61 5.89 -18.22
C ASP A 247 0.38 6.85 -17.03
N SER A 248 0.08 6.32 -15.83
CA SER A 248 -0.10 7.13 -14.62
C SER A 248 1.19 7.80 -14.16
N ALA A 249 2.35 7.21 -14.46
CA ALA A 249 3.67 7.71 -14.07
C ALA A 249 4.35 8.55 -15.17
N LEU A 250 3.67 8.77 -16.31
CA LEU A 250 4.20 9.58 -17.41
C LEU A 250 3.84 11.06 -17.23
N PHE A 251 4.47 11.73 -16.29
CA PHE A 251 4.40 13.19 -16.15
C PHE A 251 5.78 13.76 -15.87
N THR A 252 5.96 15.03 -16.19
CA THR A 252 7.20 15.79 -16.01
C THR A 252 6.96 16.89 -14.99
N PRO A 253 8.01 17.41 -14.31
CA PRO A 253 7.88 18.55 -13.40
C PRO A 253 7.31 19.83 -14.04
N ARG A 254 7.20 19.88 -15.38
CA ARG A 254 6.65 21.00 -16.14
C ARG A 254 5.14 20.90 -16.39
N ASP A 255 4.55 19.73 -16.14
CA ASP A 255 3.10 19.57 -16.31
C ASP A 255 2.36 20.43 -15.26
N LYS A 256 1.32 21.13 -15.71
CA LYS A 256 0.55 22.03 -14.82
C LYS A 256 -0.12 21.22 -13.73
N ILE A 257 0.02 21.65 -12.48
CA ILE A 257 -0.70 21.08 -11.35
C ILE A 257 -2.20 21.11 -11.67
N THR A 258 -2.79 19.93 -11.76
CA THR A 258 -4.25 19.77 -11.78
C THR A 258 -4.67 19.31 -10.40
N GLU A 259 -5.54 20.07 -9.75
CA GLU A 259 -6.22 19.60 -8.54
C GLU A 259 -7.45 18.77 -8.91
N ALA A 260 -7.88 17.91 -7.99
CA ALA A 260 -9.16 17.25 -8.14
C ALA A 260 -10.26 18.33 -8.11
N PRO A 261 -11.14 18.43 -9.12
CA PRO A 261 -12.25 19.36 -9.10
C PRO A 261 -13.16 19.09 -7.90
N ILE A 262 -13.86 20.13 -7.43
CA ILE A 262 -14.84 20.07 -6.33
C ILE A 262 -16.05 19.16 -6.71
N ARG A 263 -16.23 18.89 -8.00
CA ARG A 263 -17.26 18.00 -8.57
C ARG A 263 -16.61 16.88 -9.36
N ASP A 264 -17.22 15.70 -9.36
CA ASP A 264 -16.76 14.45 -10.00
C ASP A 264 -16.73 14.48 -11.54
N GLU A 265 -16.29 15.58 -12.14
CA GLU A 265 -16.14 15.72 -13.58
C GLU A 265 -14.68 15.45 -13.96
N HIS A 266 -14.39 14.18 -14.23
CA HIS A 266 -13.11 13.81 -14.81
C HIS A 266 -12.95 14.46 -16.19
N GLN A 267 -11.79 15.08 -16.44
CA GLN A 267 -11.44 15.63 -17.75
C GLN A 267 -10.22 14.92 -18.33
N LEU A 268 -10.26 14.66 -19.64
CA LEU A 268 -9.14 14.06 -20.34
C LEU A 268 -7.97 15.04 -20.40
N TYR A 269 -6.88 14.71 -19.70
CA TYR A 269 -5.66 15.53 -19.68
C TYR A 269 -4.57 14.89 -20.54
N ARG A 270 -4.10 15.58 -21.59
CA ARG A 270 -2.98 15.15 -22.44
C ARG A 270 -2.06 16.34 -22.73
N THR A 271 -0.77 16.16 -22.49
CA THR A 271 0.30 17.13 -22.81
C THR A 271 1.25 16.63 -23.89
N ALA A 272 1.27 15.31 -24.17
CA ALA A 272 2.11 14.73 -25.21
C ALA A 272 1.42 13.56 -25.95
N PRO A 273 1.74 13.29 -27.24
CA PRO A 273 1.13 12.20 -28.03
C PRO A 273 1.38 10.79 -27.49
N VAL A 274 2.44 10.60 -26.70
CA VAL A 274 2.79 9.30 -26.10
C VAL A 274 1.87 8.92 -24.93
N GLN A 275 1.14 9.89 -24.38
CA GLN A 275 0.25 9.68 -23.24
C GLN A 275 -1.08 9.04 -23.67
N GLY A 276 -1.60 8.17 -22.83
CA GLY A 276 -2.80 7.37 -23.11
C GLY A 276 -2.55 6.12 -23.95
N GLN A 277 -1.32 5.89 -24.42
CA GLN A 277 -0.95 4.66 -25.13
C GLN A 277 -0.81 3.47 -24.15
N LEU A 278 -1.08 2.26 -24.65
CA LEU A 278 -0.86 1.02 -23.90
C LEU A 278 0.63 0.76 -23.69
N ARG A 279 0.99 0.18 -22.53
CA ARG A 279 2.39 -0.06 -22.15
C ARG A 279 2.58 -1.45 -21.57
N SER A 280 3.72 -2.06 -21.87
CA SER A 280 4.17 -3.31 -21.26
C SER A 280 5.34 -3.08 -20.32
N LYS A 281 5.39 -3.84 -19.24
CA LYS A 281 6.51 -3.89 -18.30
C LYS A 281 7.73 -4.48 -19.00
N ILE A 282 8.90 -3.95 -18.64
CA ILE A 282 10.18 -4.46 -19.14
C ILE A 282 10.55 -5.68 -18.31
N GLU A 283 10.92 -6.79 -18.96
CA GLU A 283 11.42 -7.98 -18.26
C GLU A 283 12.70 -7.65 -17.48
N ASN A 284 12.79 -8.11 -16.23
CA ASN A 284 13.89 -7.80 -15.29
C ASN A 284 14.09 -6.30 -14.99
N GLY A 285 13.15 -5.44 -15.36
CA GLY A 285 13.15 -4.00 -15.07
C GLY A 285 11.90 -3.57 -14.30
N GLU A 286 11.92 -2.33 -13.79
CA GLU A 286 10.80 -1.73 -13.06
C GLU A 286 10.01 -0.72 -13.91
N GLY A 287 10.50 -0.44 -15.12
CA GLY A 287 9.92 0.48 -16.08
C GLY A 287 8.89 -0.16 -17.02
N THR A 288 8.31 0.68 -17.87
CA THR A 288 7.36 0.25 -18.92
C THR A 288 7.72 0.89 -20.26
N ILE A 289 7.41 0.20 -21.35
CA ILE A 289 7.58 0.68 -22.74
C ILE A 289 6.23 0.71 -23.46
N PRO A 290 6.00 1.63 -24.41
CA PRO A 290 4.82 1.60 -25.27
C PRO A 290 4.74 0.27 -26.04
N THR A 291 3.53 -0.24 -26.23
CA THR A 291 3.31 -1.43 -27.07
C THR A 291 3.14 -1.03 -28.54
N ASP A 292 3.86 -1.69 -29.44
CA ASP A 292 3.64 -1.55 -30.89
C ASP A 292 2.35 -2.26 -31.32
N SER A 293 1.50 -1.56 -32.05
CA SER A 293 0.23 -2.05 -32.61
C SER A 293 0.40 -3.29 -33.49
N ARG A 294 1.59 -3.49 -34.08
CA ARG A 294 1.85 -4.56 -35.07
C ARG A 294 2.26 -5.92 -34.50
N SER A 295 2.49 -6.03 -33.19
CA SER A 295 3.07 -7.26 -32.60
C SER A 295 2.33 -7.76 -31.37
N THR A 296 1.00 -7.74 -31.36
CA THR A 296 0.20 -8.05 -30.16
C THR A 296 0.18 -9.53 -29.74
N ILE A 297 0.48 -10.46 -30.65
CA ILE A 297 0.41 -11.91 -30.36
C ILE A 297 1.81 -12.48 -30.20
N ILE A 298 2.09 -13.01 -29.01
CA ILE A 298 3.32 -13.76 -28.69
C ILE A 298 2.88 -15.17 -28.31
N SER A 299 3.34 -16.18 -29.04
CA SER A 299 3.10 -17.58 -28.69
C SER A 299 4.01 -18.02 -27.54
N LEU A 300 3.58 -19.04 -26.79
CA LEU A 300 4.38 -19.61 -25.71
C LEU A 300 5.71 -20.16 -26.25
N ASP A 301 5.71 -20.81 -27.41
CA ASP A 301 6.93 -21.32 -28.07
C ASP A 301 7.91 -20.20 -28.41
N ALA A 302 7.40 -19.03 -28.80
CA ALA A 302 8.25 -17.88 -29.09
C ALA A 302 8.88 -17.33 -27.81
N ILE A 303 8.16 -17.35 -26.68
CA ILE A 303 8.71 -16.99 -25.37
C ILE A 303 9.78 -18.00 -24.95
N ALA A 304 9.49 -19.30 -25.09
CA ALA A 304 10.43 -20.37 -24.79
C ALA A 304 11.70 -20.27 -25.66
N SER A 305 11.58 -19.76 -26.88
CA SER A 305 12.69 -19.48 -27.80
C SER A 305 13.42 -18.15 -27.53
N GLY A 306 13.11 -17.47 -26.42
CA GLY A 306 13.80 -16.26 -25.98
C GLY A 306 13.13 -14.93 -26.32
N LYS A 307 11.87 -14.93 -26.82
CA LYS A 307 11.11 -13.67 -26.92
C LYS A 307 10.65 -13.19 -25.54
N HIS A 308 10.75 -11.89 -25.31
CA HIS A 308 10.32 -11.28 -24.05
C HIS A 308 8.81 -11.44 -23.81
N VAL A 309 8.46 -11.79 -22.58
CA VAL A 309 7.07 -11.76 -22.11
C VAL A 309 6.58 -10.33 -22.00
N ARG A 310 5.33 -10.09 -22.39
CA ARG A 310 4.69 -8.77 -22.25
C ARG A 310 3.63 -8.79 -21.17
N HIS A 311 4.01 -8.33 -19.98
CA HIS A 311 3.06 -8.03 -18.91
C HIS A 311 2.54 -6.61 -19.10
N MET A 312 1.22 -6.42 -19.21
CA MET A 312 0.66 -5.06 -19.30
C MET A 312 0.92 -4.24 -18.04
N SER A 313 1.01 -2.93 -18.19
CA SER A 313 1.25 -2.00 -17.08
C SER A 313 0.11 -1.98 -16.05
N CYS A 314 0.39 -1.59 -14.80
CA CYS A 314 -0.63 -1.52 -13.75
C CYS A 314 -1.70 -0.47 -14.08
N SER A 315 -1.33 0.68 -14.67
CA SER A 315 -2.30 1.68 -15.18
C SER A 315 -3.28 1.05 -16.18
N ASP A 316 -2.77 0.27 -17.14
CA ASP A 316 -3.61 -0.39 -18.15
C ASP A 316 -4.54 -1.44 -17.53
N LYS A 317 -4.03 -2.21 -16.57
CA LYS A 317 -4.83 -3.21 -15.86
C LYS A 317 -5.91 -2.58 -14.99
N ILE A 318 -5.62 -1.51 -14.25
CA ILE A 318 -6.62 -0.78 -13.46
C ILE A 318 -7.66 -0.12 -14.37
N CYS A 319 -7.23 0.45 -15.50
CA CYS A 319 -8.14 0.98 -16.53
C CYS A 319 -9.10 -0.09 -17.06
N ARG A 320 -8.61 -1.31 -17.29
CA ARG A 320 -9.46 -2.46 -17.61
C ARG A 320 -10.45 -2.81 -16.50
N TRP A 321 -10.08 -2.69 -15.23
CA TRP A 321 -11.00 -2.92 -14.12
C TRP A 321 -12.13 -1.89 -14.08
N ASN A 322 -11.84 -0.65 -14.46
CA ASN A 322 -12.84 0.40 -14.60
C ASN A 322 -13.77 0.20 -15.81
N VAL A 323 -13.64 -0.87 -16.59
CA VAL A 323 -14.57 -1.22 -17.67
C VAL A 323 -15.25 -2.55 -17.40
N LEU A 324 -14.48 -3.58 -17.02
CA LEU A 324 -14.96 -4.95 -16.87
C LEU A 324 -15.26 -5.34 -15.42
N GLY A 325 -15.03 -4.43 -14.48
CA GLY A 325 -15.06 -4.69 -13.05
C GLY A 325 -13.82 -5.43 -12.53
N ILE A 326 -13.58 -5.33 -11.22
CA ILE A 326 -12.41 -5.91 -10.54
C ILE A 326 -12.52 -7.43 -10.35
N GLN A 327 -13.71 -8.02 -10.38
CA GLN A 327 -13.99 -9.43 -10.07
C GLN A 327 -13.37 -10.44 -11.06
N GLY A 328 -13.18 -10.03 -12.32
CA GLY A 328 -12.67 -10.92 -13.38
C GLY A 328 -13.72 -11.89 -13.95
N ALA A 329 -13.31 -12.62 -14.99
CA ALA A 329 -14.24 -13.39 -15.83
C ALA A 329 -14.96 -14.52 -15.09
N LEU A 330 -14.25 -15.30 -14.27
CA LEU A 330 -14.86 -16.43 -13.56
C LEU A 330 -16.00 -15.96 -12.64
N LEU A 331 -15.73 -14.97 -11.79
CA LEU A 331 -16.73 -14.41 -10.89
C LEU A 331 -17.86 -13.69 -11.63
N SER A 332 -17.63 -13.10 -12.80
CA SER A 332 -18.70 -12.43 -13.56
C SER A 332 -19.84 -13.34 -14.03
N ASN A 333 -19.67 -14.67 -13.97
CA ASN A 333 -20.76 -15.62 -14.20
C ASN A 333 -21.76 -15.65 -13.03
N ILE A 334 -21.31 -15.29 -11.83
CA ILE A 334 -22.06 -15.43 -10.57
C ILE A 334 -22.48 -14.07 -10.03
N VAL A 335 -21.61 -13.05 -10.16
CA VAL A 335 -21.85 -11.70 -9.64
C VAL A 335 -21.87 -10.66 -10.75
N GLU A 336 -22.61 -9.58 -10.53
CA GLU A 336 -22.57 -8.39 -11.38
C GLU A 336 -21.19 -7.70 -11.33
N PRO A 337 -20.84 -6.85 -12.31
CA PRO A 337 -19.56 -6.15 -12.33
C PRO A 337 -19.36 -5.29 -11.08
N ILE A 338 -18.22 -5.48 -10.41
CA ILE A 338 -17.86 -4.76 -9.19
C ILE A 338 -16.86 -3.67 -9.57
N TYR A 339 -17.14 -2.42 -9.20
CA TYR A 339 -16.28 -1.28 -9.51
C TYR A 339 -15.72 -0.62 -8.26
N LEU A 340 -14.60 0.07 -8.43
CA LEU A 340 -14.00 0.90 -7.39
C LEU A 340 -14.81 2.17 -7.21
N HIS A 341 -15.08 2.53 -5.95
CA HIS A 341 -15.63 3.83 -5.59
C HIS A 341 -14.54 4.90 -5.56
N SER A 342 -13.36 4.58 -5.00
CA SER A 342 -12.21 5.50 -4.99
C SER A 342 -10.86 4.80 -5.19
N ILE A 343 -9.88 5.58 -5.63
CA ILE A 343 -8.47 5.24 -5.79
C ILE A 343 -7.63 6.29 -5.05
N THR A 344 -7.00 5.87 -3.96
CA THR A 344 -6.04 6.66 -3.18
C THR A 344 -4.62 6.39 -3.68
N ILE A 345 -3.87 7.44 -4.00
CA ILE A 345 -2.46 7.34 -4.41
C ILE A 345 -1.56 8.06 -3.40
N GLY A 346 -0.47 7.41 -3.03
CA GLY A 346 0.58 8.00 -2.19
C GLY A 346 1.51 8.94 -2.96
N PHE A 347 2.32 8.43 -3.90
CA PHE A 347 3.27 9.26 -4.65
C PHE A 347 3.75 8.61 -5.97
N PRO A 348 4.13 9.35 -7.00
CA PRO A 348 3.76 10.72 -7.24
C PRO A 348 2.26 10.84 -7.49
N PHE A 349 1.73 12.05 -7.33
CA PHE A 349 0.33 12.34 -7.60
C PHE A 349 0.19 13.47 -8.61
N HIS A 350 -0.51 13.18 -9.69
CA HIS A 350 -1.00 14.19 -10.61
C HIS A 350 -2.39 13.80 -11.08
N TYR A 351 -3.40 14.60 -10.71
CA TYR A 351 -4.80 14.26 -10.93
C TYR A 351 -5.13 13.98 -12.41
N GLY A 352 -4.78 14.89 -13.32
CA GLY A 352 -5.04 14.75 -14.76
C GLY A 352 -4.40 13.50 -15.39
N HIS A 353 -3.14 13.19 -15.06
CA HIS A 353 -2.48 11.98 -15.59
C HIS A 353 -3.13 10.71 -15.02
N LEU A 354 -3.50 10.70 -13.74
CA LEU A 354 -4.22 9.58 -13.12
C LEU A 354 -5.61 9.39 -13.74
N CYS A 355 -6.40 10.44 -13.91
CA CYS A 355 -7.70 10.39 -14.57
C CYS A 355 -7.58 9.84 -15.99
N ARG A 356 -6.66 10.38 -16.81
CA ARG A 356 -6.39 9.87 -18.16
C ARG A 356 -6.05 8.38 -18.12
N ALA A 357 -5.05 8.01 -17.34
CA ALA A 357 -4.48 6.67 -17.34
C ALA A 357 -5.44 5.59 -16.84
N LEU A 358 -6.22 5.91 -15.79
CA LEU A 358 -7.03 4.93 -15.08
C LEU A 358 -8.48 4.82 -15.60
N CYS A 359 -8.98 5.78 -16.37
CA CYS A 359 -10.34 5.69 -16.94
C CYS A 359 -10.53 6.54 -18.22
N CYS A 360 -10.20 7.82 -18.18
CA CYS A 360 -10.73 8.83 -19.12
C CYS A 360 -10.23 8.68 -20.55
N ARG A 361 -9.07 8.03 -20.77
CA ARG A 361 -8.56 7.79 -22.13
C ARG A 361 -9.45 6.89 -22.98
N LEU A 362 -10.44 6.21 -22.38
CA LEU A 362 -11.43 5.38 -23.09
C LEU A 362 -12.79 6.08 -23.27
N GLN A 363 -12.98 7.29 -22.73
CA GLN A 363 -14.27 8.00 -22.74
C GLN A 363 -14.81 8.19 -24.16
N GLU A 364 -14.00 8.75 -25.05
CA GLU A 364 -14.41 9.06 -26.42
C GLU A 364 -14.84 7.81 -27.20
N TYR A 365 -14.12 6.70 -26.99
CA TYR A 365 -14.44 5.42 -27.60
C TYR A 365 -15.80 4.89 -27.12
N PHE A 366 -16.04 4.85 -25.81
CA PHE A 366 -17.28 4.30 -25.25
C PHE A 366 -18.48 5.25 -25.39
N ASN A 367 -18.26 6.56 -25.58
CA ASN A 367 -19.32 7.46 -26.03
C ASN A 367 -19.87 7.06 -27.39
N SER A 368 -19.00 6.63 -28.30
CA SER A 368 -19.38 6.20 -29.65
C SER A 368 -19.75 4.71 -29.73
N ASN A 369 -19.28 3.90 -28.77
CA ASN A 369 -19.49 2.45 -28.72
C ASN A 369 -19.95 2.05 -27.31
N PRO A 370 -21.22 2.27 -26.96
CA PRO A 370 -21.71 2.00 -25.60
C PRO A 370 -21.50 0.55 -25.18
N LEU A 371 -21.14 0.35 -23.91
CA LEU A 371 -21.02 -0.98 -23.32
C LEU A 371 -22.41 -1.60 -23.12
N SER A 372 -22.48 -2.93 -23.22
CA SER A 372 -23.68 -3.66 -22.86
C SER A 372 -23.89 -3.64 -21.34
N GLU A 373 -25.10 -3.33 -20.89
CA GLU A 373 -25.49 -3.49 -19.48
C GLU A 373 -25.16 -4.90 -18.96
N PRO A 374 -24.67 -5.05 -17.71
CA PRO A 374 -24.45 -4.02 -16.68
C PRO A 374 -23.05 -3.37 -16.69
N TYR A 375 -22.30 -3.50 -17.78
CA TYR A 375 -20.94 -2.93 -17.87
C TYR A 375 -20.97 -1.44 -18.19
N ARG A 376 -20.03 -0.69 -17.59
CA ARG A 376 -19.88 0.75 -17.80
C ARG A 376 -18.42 1.17 -17.68
N LEU A 377 -18.10 2.34 -18.24
CA LEU A 377 -16.85 3.03 -17.93
C LEU A 377 -16.99 3.71 -16.56
N ASN A 378 -16.30 3.18 -15.57
CA ASN A 378 -16.27 3.69 -14.21
C ASN A 378 -15.25 4.83 -14.05
N HIS A 379 -15.69 5.92 -13.44
CA HIS A 379 -14.85 7.05 -13.04
C HIS A 379 -14.81 7.10 -11.51
N PRO A 380 -13.85 6.39 -10.87
CA PRO A 380 -13.75 6.40 -9.41
C PRO A 380 -13.23 7.75 -8.93
N LEU A 381 -13.53 8.11 -7.67
CA LEU A 381 -12.89 9.24 -7.02
C LEU A 381 -11.38 9.02 -6.95
N ILE A 382 -10.58 9.94 -7.49
CA ILE A 382 -9.11 9.85 -7.45
C ILE A 382 -8.57 10.92 -6.52
N GLY A 383 -7.76 10.51 -5.54
CA GLY A 383 -7.19 11.46 -4.60
C GLY A 383 -5.86 11.05 -4.00
N HIS A 384 -5.24 12.03 -3.37
CA HIS A 384 -3.92 11.95 -2.77
C HIS A 384 -4.03 11.81 -1.27
N THR A 385 -3.10 11.08 -0.66
CA THR A 385 -2.93 11.09 0.80
C THR A 385 -1.68 11.84 1.21
N LYS A 386 -1.75 12.56 2.33
CA LYS A 386 -0.59 13.19 2.97
C LYS A 386 0.25 12.19 3.77
N LEU A 387 -0.27 10.98 4.01
CA LEU A 387 0.44 9.94 4.76
C LEU A 387 1.55 9.34 3.91
N LYS A 388 2.78 9.49 4.40
CA LYS A 388 3.97 9.03 3.69
C LYS A 388 4.19 7.54 3.92
N TRP A 389 4.27 6.81 2.82
CA TRP A 389 4.86 5.49 2.77
C TRP A 389 6.39 5.64 2.66
N LYS A 390 7.14 5.02 3.57
CA LYS A 390 8.60 4.96 3.48
C LYS A 390 8.96 3.63 2.84
N GLU A 391 9.59 3.68 1.67
CA GLU A 391 10.21 2.48 1.09
C GLU A 391 11.26 1.95 2.09
N GLU A 392 11.08 0.72 2.53
CA GLU A 392 12.04 0.02 3.37
C GLU A 392 13.12 -0.57 2.46
N LYS A 393 14.35 -0.02 2.53
CA LYS A 393 15.48 -0.53 1.76
C LYS A 393 16.09 -1.73 2.48
N HIS A 394 16.25 -2.85 1.78
CA HIS A 394 17.10 -3.93 2.27
C HIS A 394 18.56 -3.46 2.32
N ARG A 395 19.29 -3.84 3.38
CA ARG A 395 20.73 -3.58 3.51
C ARG A 395 21.59 -4.37 2.49
N ASN A 396 21.02 -5.39 1.86
CA ASN A 396 21.69 -6.25 0.87
C ASN A 396 20.86 -6.28 -0.43
N ASN A 397 21.53 -6.19 -1.58
CA ASN A 397 20.97 -6.13 -2.95
C ASN A 397 20.12 -7.35 -3.41
N SER A 398 19.54 -8.15 -2.51
CA SER A 398 18.64 -9.26 -2.86
C SER A 398 17.25 -8.74 -3.28
N SER A 399 16.61 -9.42 -4.22
CA SER A 399 15.25 -9.09 -4.69
C SER A 399 14.25 -9.07 -3.54
N TYR A 400 13.41 -8.04 -3.50
CA TYR A 400 12.30 -7.92 -2.56
C TYR A 400 11.29 -9.06 -2.79
N ASP A 401 11.01 -9.84 -1.74
CA ASP A 401 9.87 -10.76 -1.73
C ASP A 401 8.57 -9.95 -1.78
N SER A 402 7.55 -10.48 -2.46
CA SER A 402 6.23 -9.85 -2.53
C SER A 402 5.31 -10.43 -1.48
N LEU A 403 4.73 -9.57 -0.64
CA LEU A 403 3.78 -9.96 0.39
C LEU A 403 2.37 -9.95 -0.17
N ASN A 404 1.55 -10.93 0.21
CA ASN A 404 0.11 -10.96 -0.05
C ASN A 404 -0.65 -11.34 1.22
N TRP A 405 -1.77 -10.67 1.46
CA TRP A 405 -2.69 -10.97 2.55
C TRP A 405 -4.13 -10.61 2.17
N ASN A 406 -5.08 -11.41 2.65
CA ASN A 406 -6.48 -11.00 2.72
C ASN A 406 -7.06 -11.31 4.10
N ILE A 407 -8.15 -10.65 4.46
CA ILE A 407 -8.74 -10.72 5.80
C ILE A 407 -9.15 -12.14 6.25
N ASN A 408 -9.36 -13.07 5.32
CA ASN A 408 -9.66 -14.46 5.64
C ASN A 408 -8.40 -15.32 5.91
N ASP A 409 -7.20 -14.77 5.70
CA ASP A 409 -5.94 -15.46 5.94
C ASP A 409 -5.50 -15.34 7.41
N LYS A 410 -4.99 -16.44 7.96
CA LYS A 410 -4.42 -16.46 9.32
C LYS A 410 -3.08 -15.73 9.43
N THR A 411 -2.32 -15.74 8.33
CA THR A 411 -0.98 -15.15 8.23
C THR A 411 -0.79 -14.60 6.83
N ILE A 412 0.24 -13.77 6.66
CA ILE A 412 0.67 -13.33 5.32
C ILE A 412 1.24 -14.50 4.51
N GLU A 413 1.24 -14.33 3.19
CA GLU A 413 1.92 -15.19 2.22
C GLU A 413 3.07 -14.40 1.57
N LEU A 414 4.24 -15.02 1.46
CA LEU A 414 5.39 -14.46 0.75
C LEU A 414 5.56 -15.15 -0.59
N ILE A 415 5.74 -14.36 -1.64
CA ILE A 415 5.93 -14.80 -3.02
C ILE A 415 7.31 -14.37 -3.47
N GLU A 416 8.10 -15.31 -3.97
CA GLU A 416 9.36 -15.02 -4.66
C GLU A 416 9.05 -14.52 -6.08
N PRO A 417 9.28 -13.23 -6.41
CA PRO A 417 8.75 -12.66 -7.65
C PRO A 417 9.46 -13.14 -8.92
N SER A 418 10.69 -13.64 -8.80
CA SER A 418 11.45 -14.27 -9.89
C SER A 418 10.80 -15.57 -10.36
N LEU A 419 10.17 -16.31 -9.44
CA LEU A 419 9.55 -17.61 -9.71
C LEU A 419 8.02 -17.54 -9.77
N GLY A 420 7.42 -16.50 -9.20
CA GLY A 420 5.97 -16.36 -9.08
C GLY A 420 5.35 -17.43 -8.18
N LYS A 421 6.13 -17.94 -7.22
CA LYS A 421 5.74 -19.04 -6.32
C LYS A 421 5.87 -18.62 -4.86
N ARG A 422 5.10 -19.28 -4.00
CA ARG A 422 5.17 -19.11 -2.56
C ARG A 422 6.54 -19.56 -2.04
N LYS A 423 7.06 -18.84 -1.04
CA LYS A 423 8.26 -19.17 -0.28
C LYS A 423 7.97 -20.08 0.92
#